data_AF-A0A6H1UEX3-F1
#
_entry.id   AF-A0A6H1UEX3-F1
#
_cell.length_a   1.000
_cell.length_b   1.000
_cell.length_c   1.000
_cell.angle_alpha   90.00
_cell.angle_beta   90.00
_cell.angle_gamma   90.00
#
_symmetry.space_group_name_H-M   'P 1'
#
loop_
_entity.id
_entity.type
_entity.pdbx_description
1 polymer ?
#
loop_
_entity_poly.entity_id
_entity_poly.type
_entity_poly.pdbx_seq_one_letter_code
_entity_poly.pdbx_strand_id
1 'polypeptide(L)'
;MTPSDQRYRQLRAANGGDFHTCFYCGCLATEFDFAPPQAHWQSFHYRQASADNLQVPACKECATFLKKCSMGLVQQRRELVHTKIAAKYAKSIGVYLRWNQDELAQMDYGFSHSLGAGMKLGEESHRRSNYQGFAYELDGAIVAASAPTPVPIHVFEQRFNSIKEALVAVSKRYGISQTKLVDGLAKHDNNLEAVVMAVQREQEQALYQRQLRSQCRAFAKQHNQSVRYVTNSVERYLDKNELMTVPEALEKLYQERVKHPNKL
;
A
#
# COMPACT_ATOMS: atom_id res chain seq x y z
N MET A 1 -31.97 -18.48 23.25
CA MET A 1 -31.30 -17.33 23.90
C MET A 1 -30.30 -17.91 24.89
N THR A 2 -29.00 -17.71 24.68
CA THR A 2 -27.96 -18.08 25.66
C THR A 2 -28.17 -17.22 26.91
N PRO A 3 -27.96 -17.76 28.13
CA PRO A 3 -28.06 -16.97 29.35
C PRO A 3 -27.11 -15.77 29.26
N SER A 4 -27.61 -14.58 29.56
CA SER A 4 -26.78 -13.37 29.63
C SER A 4 -25.80 -13.55 30.79
N ASP A 5 -24.51 -13.62 30.46
CA ASP A 5 -23.45 -13.56 31.46
C ASP A 5 -23.46 -12.16 32.08
N GLN A 6 -23.83 -12.05 33.36
CA GLN A 6 -23.96 -10.75 34.05
C GLN A 6 -22.65 -9.94 34.06
N ARG A 7 -21.52 -10.57 33.76
CA ARG A 7 -20.21 -9.93 33.64
C ARG A 7 -20.06 -9.09 32.37
N TYR A 8 -20.92 -9.28 31.38
CA TYR A 8 -20.80 -8.66 30.06
C TYR A 8 -22.09 -7.96 29.64
N ARG A 9 -21.93 -6.75 29.13
CA ARG A 9 -23.02 -6.03 28.46
C ARG A 9 -22.97 -6.31 26.97
N GLN A 10 -24.12 -6.56 26.37
CA GLN A 10 -24.17 -6.83 24.94
C GLN A 10 -24.02 -5.53 24.14
N LEU A 11 -23.07 -5.51 23.22
CA LEU A 11 -22.93 -4.45 22.22
C LEU A 11 -24.06 -4.60 21.20
N ARG A 12 -24.99 -3.63 21.18
CA ARG A 12 -26.13 -3.61 20.25
C ARG A 12 -25.94 -2.48 19.25
N ALA A 13 -26.12 -2.74 17.96
CA ALA A 13 -26.02 -1.67 16.99
C ALA A 13 -27.12 -0.61 17.22
N ALA A 14 -26.75 0.67 17.14
CA ALA A 14 -27.68 1.78 17.31
C ALA A 14 -28.59 1.96 16.08
N ASN A 15 -28.10 1.57 14.89
CA ASN A 15 -28.82 1.69 13.62
C ASN A 15 -29.26 0.32 13.11
N GLY A 16 -30.47 0.24 12.55
CA GLY A 16 -31.02 -0.99 11.97
C GLY A 16 -30.18 -1.58 10.82
N GLY A 17 -29.47 -0.73 10.07
CA GLY A 17 -28.59 -1.17 8.98
C GLY A 17 -27.36 -1.96 9.44
N ASP A 18 -27.01 -1.88 10.72
CA ASP A 18 -25.87 -2.59 11.31
C ASP A 18 -26.33 -3.83 12.12
N PHE A 19 -27.61 -4.19 12.05
CA PHE A 19 -28.11 -5.41 12.68
C PHE A 19 -27.46 -6.64 12.06
N HIS A 20 -27.10 -7.59 12.92
CA HIS A 20 -26.37 -8.80 12.54
C HIS A 20 -25.02 -8.52 11.85
N THR A 21 -24.44 -7.33 12.04
CA THR A 21 -23.12 -6.99 11.49
C THR A 21 -22.03 -7.28 12.51
N CYS A 22 -20.93 -7.87 12.04
CA CYS A 22 -19.73 -8.09 12.82
C CYS A 22 -19.06 -6.75 13.09
N PHE A 23 -18.90 -6.41 14.37
CA PHE A 23 -18.31 -5.14 14.78
C PHE A 23 -16.87 -4.95 14.27
N TYR A 24 -16.11 -6.04 14.12
CA TYR A 24 -14.70 -5.98 13.73
C TYR A 24 -14.46 -5.77 12.24
N CYS A 25 -15.31 -6.35 11.37
CA CYS A 25 -15.02 -6.39 9.92
C CYS A 25 -16.21 -6.08 9.01
N GLY A 26 -17.42 -5.89 9.55
CA GLY A 26 -18.60 -5.55 8.75
C GLY A 26 -19.23 -6.71 7.99
N CYS A 27 -18.79 -7.96 8.20
CA CYS A 27 -19.47 -9.16 7.67
C CYS A 27 -20.68 -9.56 8.52
N LEU A 28 -21.44 -10.56 8.08
CA LEU A 28 -22.49 -11.17 8.90
C LEU A 28 -21.93 -11.75 10.21
N ALA A 29 -22.46 -11.29 11.34
CA ALA A 29 -22.17 -11.82 12.66
C ALA A 29 -22.89 -13.16 12.85
N THR A 30 -22.13 -14.16 13.26
CA THR A 30 -22.63 -15.53 13.48
C THR A 30 -22.42 -15.99 14.92
N GLU A 31 -21.58 -15.28 15.68
CA GLU A 31 -21.23 -15.61 17.06
C GLU A 31 -20.87 -14.33 17.83
N PHE A 32 -20.47 -14.50 19.09
CA PHE A 32 -20.05 -13.40 19.95
C PHE A 32 -18.61 -13.58 20.41
N ASP A 33 -17.86 -12.50 20.38
CA ASP A 33 -16.61 -12.36 21.12
C ASP A 33 -16.87 -11.72 22.50
N PHE A 34 -15.92 -11.89 23.42
CA PHE A 34 -15.97 -11.28 24.75
C PHE A 34 -14.69 -10.49 24.99
N ALA A 35 -14.84 -9.23 25.38
CA ALA A 35 -13.76 -8.31 25.72
C ALA A 35 -13.92 -7.86 27.18
N PRO A 36 -13.15 -8.39 28.15
CA PRO A 36 -12.06 -9.36 28.01
C PRO A 36 -12.58 -10.79 27.74
N PRO A 37 -11.72 -11.73 27.30
CA PRO A 37 -12.14 -13.12 27.14
C PRO A 37 -12.64 -13.71 28.47
N GLN A 38 -13.70 -14.51 28.41
CA GLN A 38 -14.31 -15.11 29.61
C GLN A 38 -13.30 -15.89 30.47
N ALA A 39 -12.35 -16.60 29.83
CA ALA A 39 -11.30 -17.35 30.51
C ALA A 39 -10.31 -16.46 31.30
N HIS A 40 -10.20 -15.17 30.95
CA HIS A 40 -9.27 -14.23 31.58
C HIS A 40 -9.97 -13.18 32.44
N TRP A 41 -11.30 -13.18 32.50
CA TRP A 41 -12.07 -12.15 33.19
C TRP A 41 -11.64 -11.93 34.65
N GLN A 42 -11.42 -13.02 35.41
CA GLN A 42 -10.97 -12.93 36.80
C GLN A 42 -9.63 -12.20 36.95
N SER A 43 -8.71 -12.37 36.00
CA SER A 43 -7.42 -11.68 36.00
C SER A 43 -7.59 -10.17 35.80
N PHE A 44 -8.52 -9.75 34.93
CA PHE A 44 -8.83 -8.33 34.75
C PHE A 44 -9.47 -7.74 36.00
N HIS A 45 -10.43 -8.45 36.59
CA HIS A 45 -11.12 -8.02 37.81
C HIS A 45 -10.16 -7.87 39.00
N TYR A 46 -9.33 -8.89 39.28
CA TYR A 46 -8.39 -8.86 40.41
C TYR A 46 -7.31 -7.78 40.25
N ARG A 47 -6.77 -7.61 39.03
CA ARG A 47 -5.70 -6.64 38.75
C ARG A 47 -6.22 -5.23 38.51
N GLN A 48 -7.54 -5.02 38.54
CA GLN A 48 -8.18 -3.76 38.14
C GLN A 48 -7.70 -3.26 36.77
N ALA A 49 -7.46 -4.20 35.84
CA ALA A 49 -6.97 -3.88 34.51
C ALA A 49 -8.11 -3.36 33.62
N SER A 50 -7.80 -2.44 32.71
CA SER A 50 -8.77 -1.87 31.77
C SER A 50 -9.41 -2.94 30.89
N ALA A 51 -10.74 -3.01 30.92
CA ALA A 51 -11.54 -3.97 30.16
C ALA A 51 -12.93 -3.38 29.88
N ASP A 52 -13.45 -3.58 28.67
CA ASP A 52 -14.74 -3.00 28.28
C ASP A 52 -15.94 -3.76 28.87
N ASN A 53 -15.72 -5.04 29.21
CA ASN A 53 -16.75 -5.98 29.68
C ASN A 53 -17.94 -6.05 28.71
N LEU A 54 -17.63 -6.23 27.42
CA LEU A 54 -18.60 -6.29 26.34
C LEU A 54 -18.67 -7.66 25.68
N GLN A 55 -19.89 -8.07 25.37
CA GLN A 55 -20.19 -9.15 24.44
C GLN A 55 -20.40 -8.54 23.04
N VAL A 56 -19.50 -8.84 22.11
CA VAL A 56 -19.38 -8.15 20.82
C VAL A 56 -19.81 -9.06 19.68
N PRO A 57 -20.73 -8.65 18.79
CA PRO A 57 -21.12 -9.45 17.63
C PRO A 57 -19.94 -9.63 16.66
N ALA A 58 -19.64 -10.90 16.34
CA ALA A 58 -18.50 -11.29 15.53
C ALA A 58 -18.89 -12.29 14.44
N CYS A 59 -18.25 -12.21 13.28
CA CYS A 59 -18.30 -13.29 12.31
C CYS A 59 -17.34 -14.42 12.75
N LYS A 60 -17.57 -15.62 12.22
CA LYS A 60 -16.77 -16.81 12.55
C LYS A 60 -15.28 -16.66 12.38
N GLU A 61 -14.86 -15.94 11.35
CA GLU A 61 -13.45 -15.69 11.11
C GLU A 61 -12.84 -14.78 12.17
N CYS A 62 -13.51 -13.68 12.51
CA CYS A 62 -13.00 -12.73 13.51
C CYS A 62 -12.93 -13.39 14.89
N ALA A 63 -13.97 -14.13 15.28
CA ALA A 63 -13.96 -14.89 16.53
C ALA A 63 -12.83 -15.94 16.55
N THR A 64 -12.56 -16.60 15.42
CA THR A 64 -11.44 -17.53 15.30
C THR A 64 -10.08 -16.84 15.50
N PHE A 65 -9.87 -15.66 14.94
CA PHE A 65 -8.65 -14.88 15.17
C PHE A 65 -8.47 -14.47 16.64
N LEU A 66 -9.58 -14.26 17.35
CA LEU A 66 -9.60 -13.79 18.73
C LEU A 66 -9.53 -14.89 19.79
N LYS A 67 -9.59 -16.17 19.40
CA LYS A 67 -9.55 -17.32 20.34
C LYS A 67 -8.39 -17.31 21.34
N LYS A 68 -7.23 -16.81 20.94
CA LYS A 68 -6.02 -16.73 21.78
C LYS A 68 -5.69 -15.30 22.24
N CYS A 69 -6.57 -14.35 21.96
CA CYS A 69 -6.36 -12.96 22.31
C CYS A 69 -6.74 -12.71 23.77
N SER A 70 -5.80 -12.31 24.61
CA SER A 70 -6.02 -12.01 26.04
C SER A 70 -6.43 -10.55 26.32
N MET A 71 -6.49 -9.70 25.29
CA MET A 71 -6.75 -8.25 25.45
C MET A 71 -8.18 -7.95 25.91
N GLY A 72 -8.31 -6.95 26.79
CA GLY A 72 -9.58 -6.59 27.43
C GLY A 72 -10.41 -5.52 26.72
N LEU A 73 -9.79 -4.78 25.80
CA LEU A 73 -10.41 -3.66 25.09
C LEU A 73 -10.85 -4.09 23.70
N VAL A 74 -12.09 -3.77 23.33
CA VAL A 74 -12.68 -4.05 22.01
C VAL A 74 -11.85 -3.43 20.90
N GLN A 75 -11.33 -2.22 21.11
CA GLN A 75 -10.49 -1.52 20.13
C GLN A 75 -9.18 -2.27 19.83
N GLN A 76 -8.48 -2.74 20.86
CA GLN A 76 -7.24 -3.53 20.69
C GLN A 76 -7.52 -4.87 19.97
N ARG A 77 -8.66 -5.50 20.28
CA ARG A 77 -9.11 -6.72 19.62
C ARG A 77 -9.44 -6.47 18.15
N ARG A 78 -10.02 -5.31 17.82
CA ARG A 78 -10.29 -4.89 16.43
C ARG A 78 -9.00 -4.72 15.64
N GLU A 79 -8.01 -4.02 16.18
CA GLU A 79 -6.69 -3.83 15.55
C GLU A 79 -5.99 -5.17 15.26
N LEU A 80 -6.09 -6.13 16.20
CA LEU A 80 -5.61 -7.49 15.97
C LEU A 80 -6.36 -8.18 14.83
N VAL A 81 -7.70 -8.11 14.80
CA VAL A 81 -8.50 -8.69 13.72
C VAL A 81 -8.13 -8.08 12.37
N HIS A 82 -8.02 -6.75 12.29
CA HIS A 82 -7.61 -6.04 11.07
C HIS A 82 -6.25 -6.51 10.57
N THR A 83 -5.28 -6.62 11.47
CA THR A 83 -3.95 -7.15 11.17
C THR A 83 -4.01 -8.59 10.65
N LYS A 84 -4.84 -9.45 11.26
CA LYS A 84 -5.00 -10.86 10.86
C LYS A 84 -5.71 -10.99 9.50
N ILE A 85 -6.73 -10.18 9.22
CA ILE A 85 -7.41 -10.13 7.92
C ILE A 85 -6.41 -9.66 6.85
N ALA A 86 -5.72 -8.54 7.08
CA ALA A 86 -4.74 -8.00 6.14
C ALA A 86 -3.64 -9.03 5.82
N ALA A 87 -3.10 -9.72 6.84
CA ALA A 87 -2.10 -10.77 6.65
C ALA A 87 -2.65 -11.99 5.90
N LYS A 88 -3.83 -12.49 6.26
CA LYS A 88 -4.45 -13.67 5.62
C LYS A 88 -4.73 -13.43 4.14
N TYR A 89 -5.19 -12.23 3.81
CA TYR A 89 -5.63 -11.86 2.46
C TYR A 89 -4.64 -10.96 1.71
N ALA A 90 -3.39 -10.85 2.17
CA ALA A 90 -2.37 -9.96 1.60
C ALA A 90 -2.20 -10.14 0.09
N LYS A 91 -2.25 -11.39 -0.40
CA LYS A 91 -2.17 -11.69 -1.85
C LYS A 91 -3.35 -11.12 -2.62
N SER A 92 -4.59 -11.38 -2.16
CA SER A 92 -5.81 -10.89 -2.82
C SER A 92 -5.90 -9.37 -2.77
N ILE A 93 -5.60 -8.76 -1.63
CA ILE A 93 -5.51 -7.30 -1.48
C ILE A 93 -4.48 -6.75 -2.48
N GLY A 94 -3.32 -7.38 -2.60
CA GLY A 94 -2.30 -7.02 -3.58
C GLY A 94 -2.79 -7.12 -5.03
N VAL A 95 -3.62 -8.11 -5.38
CA VAL A 95 -4.26 -8.19 -6.70
C VAL A 95 -5.21 -7.01 -6.90
N TYR A 96 -6.08 -6.75 -5.95
CA TYR A 96 -7.00 -5.60 -6.00
C TYR A 96 -6.27 -4.26 -6.18
N LEU A 97 -5.16 -4.04 -5.47
CA LEU A 97 -4.39 -2.80 -5.59
C LEU A 97 -3.66 -2.66 -6.94
N ARG A 98 -3.18 -3.76 -7.54
CA ARG A 98 -2.37 -3.74 -8.77
C ARG A 98 -3.17 -3.69 -10.07
N TRP A 99 -4.45 -4.05 -10.05
CA TRP A 99 -5.26 -4.20 -11.27
C TRP A 99 -6.49 -3.32 -11.21
N ASN A 100 -6.87 -2.68 -12.31
CA ASN A 100 -8.15 -1.97 -12.43
C ASN A 100 -9.12 -2.69 -13.39
N GLN A 101 -10.40 -2.31 -13.36
CA GLN A 101 -11.43 -2.95 -14.18
C GLN A 101 -11.26 -2.66 -15.68
N ASP A 102 -10.72 -1.50 -16.05
CA ASP A 102 -10.49 -1.13 -17.44
C ASP A 102 -9.41 -2.02 -18.09
N GLU A 103 -8.34 -2.33 -17.35
CA GLU A 103 -7.28 -3.26 -17.75
C GLU A 103 -7.82 -4.67 -17.94
N LEU A 104 -8.70 -5.12 -17.03
CA LEU A 104 -9.35 -6.44 -17.11
C LEU A 104 -10.22 -6.61 -18.36
N ALA A 105 -10.90 -5.55 -18.80
CA ALA A 105 -11.80 -5.58 -19.94
C ALA A 105 -11.08 -5.81 -21.27
N GLN A 106 -9.77 -5.57 -21.33
CA GLN A 106 -8.93 -5.75 -22.52
C GLN A 106 -8.24 -7.12 -22.58
N MET A 107 -8.47 -7.99 -21.59
CA MET A 107 -7.81 -9.29 -21.47
C MET A 107 -8.67 -10.43 -22.03
N ASP A 108 -8.01 -11.55 -22.34
CA ASP A 108 -8.69 -12.80 -22.70
C ASP A 108 -9.63 -13.29 -21.57
N TYR A 109 -10.74 -13.91 -21.96
CA TYR A 109 -11.85 -14.25 -21.07
C TYR A 109 -11.43 -15.10 -19.87
N GLY A 110 -10.63 -16.14 -20.09
CA GLY A 110 -10.23 -17.06 -19.02
C GLY A 110 -9.37 -16.39 -17.95
N PHE A 111 -8.48 -15.50 -18.39
CA PHE A 111 -7.62 -14.73 -17.51
C PHE A 111 -8.40 -13.62 -16.78
N SER A 112 -9.28 -12.92 -17.49
CA SER A 112 -10.14 -11.86 -16.94
C SER A 112 -11.07 -12.40 -15.84
N HIS A 113 -11.69 -13.56 -16.04
CA HIS A 113 -12.58 -14.17 -15.04
C HIS A 113 -11.85 -14.50 -13.72
N SER A 114 -10.69 -15.16 -13.83
CA SER A 114 -9.90 -15.58 -12.65
C SER A 114 -9.35 -14.38 -11.87
N LEU A 115 -8.86 -13.37 -12.59
CA LEU A 115 -8.33 -12.15 -12.01
C LEU A 115 -9.45 -11.29 -11.40
N GLY A 116 -10.62 -11.21 -12.05
CA GLY A 116 -11.80 -10.52 -11.53
C GLY A 116 -12.29 -11.10 -10.19
N ALA A 117 -12.27 -12.43 -10.03
CA ALA A 117 -12.56 -13.07 -8.75
C ALA A 117 -11.55 -12.68 -7.67
N GLY A 118 -10.25 -12.65 -8.02
CA GLY A 118 -9.18 -12.19 -7.13
C GLY A 118 -9.34 -10.73 -6.70
N MET A 119 -9.75 -9.85 -7.63
CA MET A 119 -10.01 -8.44 -7.34
C MET A 119 -11.20 -8.26 -6.40
N LYS A 120 -12.32 -8.94 -6.62
CA LYS A 120 -13.49 -8.87 -5.72
C LYS A 120 -13.14 -9.32 -4.30
N LEU A 121 -12.41 -10.43 -4.18
CA LEU A 121 -11.95 -10.92 -2.88
C LEU A 121 -10.98 -9.91 -2.24
N GLY A 122 -10.07 -9.34 -3.02
CA GLY A 122 -9.11 -8.34 -2.53
C GLY A 122 -9.77 -7.06 -2.06
N GLU A 123 -10.75 -6.56 -2.80
CA GLU A 123 -11.55 -5.38 -2.46
C GLU A 123 -12.30 -5.61 -1.15
N GLU A 124 -13.02 -6.72 -1.04
CA GLU A 124 -13.76 -7.07 0.16
C GLU A 124 -12.83 -7.24 1.37
N SER A 125 -11.72 -7.96 1.21
CA SER A 125 -10.73 -8.12 2.29
C SER A 125 -10.09 -6.81 2.70
N HIS A 126 -9.79 -5.91 1.76
CA HIS A 126 -9.27 -4.57 2.03
C HIS A 126 -10.28 -3.71 2.79
N ARG A 127 -11.56 -3.75 2.39
CA ARG A 127 -12.65 -3.07 3.11
C ARG A 127 -12.78 -3.59 4.54
N ARG A 128 -12.78 -4.91 4.70
CA ARG A 128 -12.91 -5.60 6.00
C ARG A 128 -11.75 -5.29 6.96
N SER A 129 -10.51 -5.19 6.46
CA SER A 129 -9.34 -4.85 7.28
C SER A 129 -9.30 -3.38 7.68
N ASN A 130 -10.10 -2.52 7.06
CA ASN A 130 -10.18 -1.08 7.35
C ASN A 130 -11.55 -0.68 7.95
N TYR A 131 -12.37 -1.66 8.34
CA TYR A 131 -13.73 -1.42 8.82
C TYR A 131 -13.72 -0.75 10.21
N GLN A 132 -14.37 0.41 10.33
CA GLN A 132 -14.31 1.25 11.53
C GLN A 132 -15.26 0.82 12.66
N GLY A 133 -16.02 -0.26 12.47
CA GLY A 133 -17.14 -0.58 13.35
C GLY A 133 -18.38 0.26 13.03
N PHE A 134 -19.33 0.23 13.95
CA PHE A 134 -20.59 0.97 13.85
C PHE A 134 -20.95 1.61 15.18
N ALA A 135 -21.86 2.58 15.17
CA ALA A 135 -22.37 3.18 16.40
C ALA A 135 -23.23 2.17 17.16
N TYR A 136 -23.06 2.10 18.48
CA TYR A 136 -23.70 1.07 19.29
C TYR A 136 -24.28 1.64 20.58
N GLU A 137 -25.32 0.98 21.08
CA GLU A 137 -25.98 1.33 22.33
C GLU A 137 -25.42 0.48 23.48
N LEU A 138 -25.14 1.13 24.61
CA LEU A 138 -24.88 0.52 25.91
C LEU A 138 -25.75 1.21 26.97
N ASP A 139 -26.60 0.45 27.66
CA ASP A 139 -27.38 0.92 28.81
C ASP A 139 -28.20 2.22 28.50
N GLY A 140 -28.73 2.34 27.27
CA GLY A 140 -29.48 3.52 26.82
C GLY A 140 -28.62 4.68 26.29
N ALA A 141 -27.29 4.59 26.37
CA ALA A 141 -26.37 5.58 25.80
C ALA A 141 -25.82 5.12 24.45
N ILE A 142 -25.81 6.01 23.46
CA ILE A 142 -25.20 5.74 22.16
C ILE A 142 -23.72 6.09 22.22
N VAL A 143 -22.88 5.08 22.00
CA VAL A 143 -21.47 5.24 21.72
C VAL A 143 -21.31 5.41 20.21
N ALA A 144 -20.86 6.60 19.81
CA ALA A 144 -20.55 6.88 18.42
C ALA A 144 -19.48 5.90 17.91
N ALA A 145 -19.59 5.48 16.66
CA ALA A 145 -18.48 4.77 16.02
C ALA A 145 -17.23 5.65 16.13
N SER A 146 -16.10 5.03 16.51
CA SER A 146 -14.81 5.68 16.31
C SER A 146 -14.62 5.78 14.79
N ALA A 147 -15.10 6.89 14.23
CA ALA A 147 -14.87 7.28 12.86
C ALA A 147 -13.65 8.21 12.89
N PRO A 148 -12.42 7.68 12.83
CA PRO A 148 -11.31 8.54 12.44
C PRO A 148 -11.71 9.13 11.10
N THR A 149 -11.73 10.47 11.01
CA THR A 149 -11.93 11.15 9.73
C THR A 149 -10.96 10.54 8.74
N PRO A 150 -11.41 9.95 7.61
CA PRO A 150 -10.51 9.33 6.65
C PRO A 150 -9.44 10.36 6.30
N VAL A 151 -8.20 10.09 6.68
CA VAL A 151 -7.11 11.01 6.36
C VAL A 151 -6.99 10.96 4.85
N PRO A 152 -7.28 12.07 4.15
CA PRO A 152 -7.17 12.09 2.70
C PRO A 152 -5.75 11.73 2.29
N ILE A 153 -5.64 10.93 1.24
CA ILE A 153 -4.36 10.64 0.63
C ILE A 153 -4.05 11.79 -0.30
N HIS A 154 -2.96 12.49 -0.01
CA HIS A 154 -2.44 13.55 -0.86
C HIS A 154 -1.36 12.98 -1.77
N VAL A 155 -1.47 13.29 -3.06
CA VAL A 155 -0.43 13.00 -4.04
C VAL A 155 -0.26 14.26 -4.88
N PHE A 156 0.81 14.98 -4.60
CA PHE A 156 1.05 16.33 -5.05
C PHE A 156 -0.15 17.22 -4.65
N GLU A 157 -0.73 17.94 -5.61
CA GLU A 157 -1.89 18.82 -5.38
C GLU A 157 -3.23 18.07 -5.40
N GLN A 158 -3.24 16.75 -5.58
CA GLN A 158 -4.47 15.97 -5.68
C GLN A 158 -4.83 15.27 -4.36
N ARG A 159 -6.13 15.27 -4.07
CA ARG A 159 -6.71 14.65 -2.87
C ARG A 159 -7.53 13.42 -3.27
N PHE A 160 -7.29 12.30 -2.59
CA PHE A 160 -8.00 11.04 -2.80
C PHE A 160 -8.60 10.52 -1.51
N ASN A 161 -9.71 9.78 -1.62
CA ASN A 161 -10.39 9.19 -0.47
C ASN A 161 -9.95 7.74 -0.20
N SER A 162 -9.27 7.11 -1.17
CA SER A 162 -8.71 5.78 -1.01
C SER A 162 -7.37 5.61 -1.73
N ILE A 163 -6.55 4.68 -1.25
CA ILE A 163 -5.28 4.35 -1.89
C ILE A 163 -5.49 3.79 -3.31
N LYS A 164 -6.61 3.11 -3.53
CA LYS A 164 -6.95 2.56 -4.84
C LYS A 164 -7.23 3.67 -5.85
N GLU A 165 -8.02 4.67 -5.49
CA GLU A 165 -8.26 5.85 -6.34
C GLU A 165 -6.95 6.56 -6.68
N ALA A 166 -6.09 6.77 -5.68
CA ALA A 166 -4.78 7.40 -5.87
C ALA A 166 -3.91 6.61 -6.85
N LEU A 167 -3.82 5.28 -6.69
CA LEU A 167 -3.04 4.41 -7.58
C LEU A 167 -3.53 4.48 -9.03
N VAL A 168 -4.84 4.43 -9.27
CA VAL A 168 -5.42 4.51 -10.62
C VAL A 168 -5.15 5.87 -11.25
N ALA A 169 -5.38 6.95 -10.51
CA ALA A 169 -5.18 8.31 -11.01
C ALA A 169 -3.70 8.60 -11.33
N VAL A 170 -2.78 8.22 -10.43
CA VAL A 170 -1.33 8.38 -10.62
C VAL A 170 -0.83 7.51 -11.77
N SER A 171 -1.31 6.27 -11.86
CA SER A 171 -0.93 5.37 -12.95
C SER A 171 -1.27 5.96 -14.32
N LYS A 172 -2.48 6.49 -14.47
CA LYS A 172 -2.94 7.13 -15.70
C LYS A 172 -2.19 8.43 -15.99
N ARG A 173 -1.98 9.28 -14.98
CA ARG A 173 -1.37 10.62 -15.14
C ARG A 173 0.10 10.54 -15.54
N TYR A 174 0.86 9.63 -14.95
CA TYR A 174 2.31 9.54 -15.15
C TYR A 174 2.74 8.36 -16.04
N GLY A 175 1.79 7.56 -16.55
CA GLY A 175 2.09 6.39 -17.38
C GLY A 175 2.88 5.30 -16.64
N ILE A 176 2.77 5.25 -15.30
CA ILE A 176 3.45 4.26 -14.46
C ILE A 176 2.46 3.13 -14.16
N SER A 177 2.84 1.86 -14.36
CA SER A 177 1.91 0.76 -14.04
C SER A 177 1.59 0.70 -12.55
N GLN A 178 0.34 0.36 -12.21
CA GLN A 178 -0.09 0.19 -10.82
C GLN A 178 0.78 -0.82 -10.05
N THR A 179 1.26 -1.88 -10.71
CA THR A 179 2.24 -2.82 -10.13
C THR A 179 3.50 -2.13 -9.64
N LYS A 180 4.12 -1.27 -10.47
CA LYS A 180 5.31 -0.51 -10.05
C LYS A 180 5.01 0.44 -8.90
N LEU A 181 3.84 1.08 -8.91
CA LEU A 181 3.43 1.97 -7.83
C LEU A 181 3.24 1.22 -6.50
N VAL A 182 2.54 0.08 -6.52
CA VAL A 182 2.31 -0.77 -5.34
C VAL A 182 3.63 -1.31 -4.78
N ASP A 183 4.52 -1.80 -5.64
CA ASP A 183 5.81 -2.32 -5.20
C ASP A 183 6.74 -1.20 -4.70
N GLY A 184 6.58 0.03 -5.22
CA GLY A 184 7.26 1.22 -4.74
C GLY A 184 6.78 1.70 -3.38
N LEU A 185 5.47 1.61 -3.07
CA LEU A 185 4.92 2.06 -1.79
C LEU A 185 5.57 1.34 -0.60
N ALA A 186 5.84 0.04 -0.74
CA ALA A 186 6.53 -0.74 0.29
C ALA A 186 7.99 -0.29 0.53
N LYS A 187 8.61 0.39 -0.45
CA LYS A 187 10.00 0.88 -0.37
C LYS A 187 10.10 2.33 0.11
N HIS A 188 9.00 3.08 0.05
CA HIS A 188 8.94 4.51 0.28
C HIS A 188 7.94 4.88 1.38
N ASP A 189 7.82 4.05 2.42
CA ASP A 189 6.97 4.29 3.60
C ASP A 189 5.51 4.70 3.27
N ASN A 190 4.92 4.03 2.28
CA ASN A 190 3.58 4.32 1.76
C ASN A 190 3.39 5.74 1.19
N ASN A 191 4.47 6.44 0.82
CA ASN A 191 4.42 7.74 0.16
C ASN A 191 4.40 7.57 -1.37
N LEU A 192 3.25 7.80 -2.00
CA LEU A 192 3.08 7.64 -3.43
C LEU A 192 3.83 8.71 -4.25
N GLU A 193 4.00 9.93 -3.73
CA GLU A 193 4.77 10.98 -4.41
C GLU A 193 6.25 10.60 -4.52
N ALA A 194 6.82 10.08 -3.44
CA ALA A 194 8.20 9.61 -3.40
C ALA A 194 8.44 8.50 -4.44
N VAL A 195 7.46 7.61 -4.63
CA VAL A 195 7.51 6.57 -5.68
C VAL A 195 7.52 7.20 -7.07
N VAL A 196 6.61 8.15 -7.35
CA VAL A 196 6.56 8.82 -8.66
C VAL A 196 7.88 9.52 -8.97
N MET A 197 8.41 10.28 -8.00
CA MET A 197 9.69 10.99 -8.12
C MET A 197 10.88 10.03 -8.31
N ALA A 198 10.86 8.87 -7.67
CA ALA A 198 11.89 7.85 -7.86
C ALA A 198 11.84 7.26 -9.28
N VAL A 199 10.64 6.92 -9.77
CA VAL A 199 10.46 6.36 -11.11
C VAL A 199 10.83 7.38 -12.19
N GLN A 200 10.50 8.66 -12.02
CA GLN A 200 10.88 9.72 -12.95
C GLN A 200 12.40 9.90 -13.02
N ARG A 201 13.08 9.95 -11.86
CA ARG A 201 14.55 10.03 -11.81
C ARG A 201 15.21 8.82 -12.49
N GLU A 202 14.69 7.61 -12.29
CA GLU A 202 15.19 6.41 -12.96
C GLU A 202 15.04 6.51 -14.48
N GLN A 203 13.90 7.01 -14.97
CA GLN A 203 13.66 7.20 -16.40
C GLN A 203 14.59 8.27 -17.00
N GLU A 204 14.76 9.40 -16.33
CA GLU A 204 15.67 10.47 -16.74
C GLU A 204 17.12 9.99 -16.82
N GLN A 205 17.60 9.27 -15.79
CA GLN A 205 18.93 8.67 -15.79
C GLN A 205 19.11 7.65 -16.92
N ALA A 206 18.12 6.80 -17.17
CA ALA A 206 18.17 5.82 -18.25
C ALA A 206 18.21 6.49 -19.64
N LEU A 207 17.43 7.56 -19.85
CA LEU A 207 17.45 8.35 -21.08
C LEU A 207 18.80 9.05 -21.27
N TYR A 208 19.33 9.69 -20.22
CA TYR A 208 20.64 10.32 -20.23
C TYR A 208 21.74 9.32 -20.59
N GLN A 209 21.78 8.16 -19.93
CA GLN A 209 22.74 7.09 -20.20
C GLN A 209 22.63 6.56 -21.64
N ARG A 210 21.41 6.42 -22.17
CA ARG A 210 21.19 6.01 -23.56
C ARG A 210 21.71 7.07 -24.55
N GLN A 211 21.46 8.35 -24.28
CA GLN A 211 21.94 9.46 -25.11
C GLN A 211 23.47 9.53 -25.10
N LEU A 212 24.09 9.45 -23.92
CA LEU A 212 25.55 9.43 -23.74
C LEU A 212 26.17 8.28 -24.55
N ARG A 213 25.66 7.05 -24.39
CA ARG A 213 26.15 5.89 -25.15
C ARG A 213 25.97 6.05 -26.66
N SER A 214 24.88 6.67 -27.10
CA SER A 214 24.63 6.93 -28.53
C SER A 214 25.64 7.93 -29.10
N GLN A 215 25.88 9.04 -28.40
CA GLN A 215 26.83 10.07 -28.83
C GLN A 215 28.27 9.55 -28.83
N CYS A 216 28.68 8.82 -27.79
CA CYS A 216 30.00 8.19 -27.73
C CYS A 216 30.21 7.17 -28.87
N ARG A 217 29.19 6.40 -29.24
CA ARG A 217 29.25 5.47 -30.40
C ARG A 217 29.38 6.21 -31.72
N ALA A 218 28.62 7.29 -31.91
CA ALA A 218 28.69 8.10 -33.12
C ALA A 218 30.07 8.74 -33.28
N PHE A 219 30.61 9.34 -32.21
CA PHE A 219 31.95 9.92 -32.18
C PHE A 219 33.04 8.89 -32.45
N ALA A 220 32.96 7.73 -31.78
CA ALA A 220 33.90 6.63 -31.99
C ALA A 220 33.94 6.16 -33.45
N LYS A 221 32.77 6.04 -34.09
CA LYS A 221 32.67 5.69 -35.52
C LYS A 221 33.24 6.78 -36.43
N GLN A 222 32.98 8.05 -36.13
CA GLN A 222 33.45 9.18 -36.93
C GLN A 222 34.98 9.34 -36.90
N HIS A 223 35.61 9.09 -35.74
CA HIS A 223 37.04 9.32 -35.53
C HIS A 223 37.87 8.03 -35.44
N ASN A 224 37.28 6.89 -35.81
CA ASN A 224 37.90 5.56 -35.76
C ASN A 224 38.54 5.23 -34.39
N GLN A 225 37.82 5.53 -33.32
CA GLN A 225 38.24 5.30 -31.93
C GLN A 225 37.49 4.12 -31.31
N SER A 226 38.05 3.55 -30.23
CA SER A 226 37.34 2.54 -29.44
C SER A 226 36.18 3.17 -28.66
N VAL A 227 34.97 2.62 -28.82
CA VAL A 227 33.76 3.06 -28.08
C VAL A 227 33.98 3.00 -26.56
N ARG A 228 34.68 1.97 -26.08
CA ARG A 228 34.99 1.80 -24.65
C ARG A 228 35.92 2.90 -24.15
N TYR A 229 36.92 3.27 -24.95
CA TYR A 229 37.83 4.36 -24.62
C TYR A 229 37.10 5.71 -24.57
N VAL A 230 36.31 6.03 -25.60
CA VAL A 230 35.53 7.28 -25.68
C VAL A 230 34.58 7.40 -24.48
N THR A 231 33.84 6.33 -24.17
CA THR A 231 32.87 6.32 -23.05
C THR A 231 33.57 6.58 -21.71
N ASN A 232 34.64 5.84 -21.41
CA ASN A 232 35.37 6.02 -20.14
C ASN A 232 36.01 7.41 -20.02
N SER A 233 36.50 7.98 -21.13
CA SER A 233 37.11 9.31 -21.14
C SER A 233 36.07 10.40 -20.92
N VAL A 234 34.92 10.29 -21.57
CA VAL A 234 33.79 11.23 -21.40
C VAL A 234 33.24 11.16 -19.97
N GLU A 235 33.01 9.97 -19.42
CA GLU A 235 32.58 9.79 -18.03
C GLU A 235 33.57 10.45 -17.06
N ARG A 236 34.88 10.26 -17.24
CA ARG A 236 35.91 10.93 -16.42
C ARG A 236 35.90 12.45 -16.53
N TYR A 237 35.54 13.02 -17.67
CA TYR A 237 35.44 14.47 -17.82
C TYR A 237 34.21 15.02 -17.11
N LEU A 238 33.09 14.32 -17.19
CA LEU A 238 31.84 14.65 -16.51
C LEU A 238 31.99 14.53 -14.98
N ASP A 239 32.68 13.49 -14.49
CA ASP A 239 32.97 13.30 -13.06
C ASP A 239 33.85 14.44 -12.48
N LYS A 240 34.70 15.06 -13.30
CA LYS A 240 35.58 16.15 -12.89
C LYS A 240 34.93 17.54 -12.98
N ASN A 241 33.84 17.67 -13.73
CA ASN A 241 33.14 18.93 -13.90
C ASN A 241 31.64 18.66 -14.11
N GLU A 242 30.88 18.76 -13.03
CA GLU A 242 29.43 18.50 -13.02
C GLU A 242 28.62 19.40 -13.95
N LEU A 243 29.15 20.56 -14.35
CA LEU A 243 28.48 21.48 -15.28
C LEU A 243 28.76 21.16 -16.76
N MET A 244 29.68 20.24 -17.05
CA MET A 244 30.06 19.91 -18.42
C MET A 244 29.00 19.03 -19.07
N THR A 245 28.63 19.35 -20.31
CA THR A 245 27.68 18.57 -21.11
C THR A 245 28.41 17.47 -21.90
N VAL A 246 27.69 16.41 -22.31
CA VAL A 246 28.27 15.31 -23.10
C VAL A 246 28.92 15.81 -24.42
N PRO A 247 28.34 16.75 -25.19
CA PRO A 247 28.99 17.30 -26.37
C PRO A 247 30.29 18.05 -26.07
N GLU A 248 30.36 18.82 -24.99
CA GLU A 248 31.57 19.54 -24.57
C GLU A 248 32.68 18.57 -24.15
N ALA A 249 32.33 17.49 -23.45
CA ALA A 249 33.27 16.43 -23.09
C ALA A 249 33.82 15.71 -24.33
N LEU A 250 33.00 15.48 -25.36
CA LEU A 250 33.42 14.91 -26.65
C LEU A 250 34.32 15.87 -27.44
N GLU A 251 34.01 17.16 -27.45
CA GLU A 251 34.85 18.19 -28.09
C GLU A 251 36.21 18.31 -27.39
N LYS A 252 36.22 18.29 -26.05
CA LYS A 252 37.45 18.26 -25.27
C LYS A 252 38.30 17.03 -25.59
N LEU A 253 37.69 15.85 -25.67
CA LEU A 253 38.36 14.62 -26.10
C LEU A 253 38.94 14.77 -27.52
N TYR A 254 38.19 15.37 -28.43
CA TYR A 254 38.64 15.64 -29.80
C TYR A 254 39.90 16.53 -29.81
N GLN A 255 39.87 17.67 -29.12
CA GLN A 255 40.99 18.62 -29.09
C GLN A 255 42.24 18.02 -28.42
N GLU A 256 42.07 17.30 -27.29
CA GLU A 256 43.20 16.78 -26.51
C GLU A 256 43.85 15.53 -27.10
N ARG A 257 43.08 14.66 -27.77
CA ARG A 257 43.53 13.29 -28.09
C ARG A 257 43.37 12.89 -29.55
N VAL A 258 42.43 13.49 -30.28
CA VAL A 258 42.17 13.11 -31.68
C VAL A 258 42.83 14.09 -32.66
N LYS A 259 42.72 15.40 -32.41
CA LYS A 259 43.31 16.47 -33.24
C LYS A 259 44.81 16.64 -32.99
N HIS A 260 45.25 16.40 -31.75
CA HIS A 260 46.65 16.45 -31.35
C HIS A 260 47.07 15.12 -30.69
N PRO A 261 47.27 14.03 -31.47
CA PRO A 261 47.59 12.72 -30.91
C PRO A 261 48.91 12.68 -30.12
N ASN A 262 49.79 13.69 -30.29
CA ASN A 262 51.05 13.83 -29.57
C ASN A 262 51.20 15.22 -28.93
N LYS A 263 50.82 15.33 -27.66
CA LYS A 263 51.56 16.11 -26.66
C LYS A 263 51.58 15.28 -25.37
N LEU A 264 52.40 14.24 -25.36
CA LEU A 264 53.05 13.75 -24.15
C LEU A 264 54.32 14.59 -23.97
#